data_AF-A0A349D8T7-F1
#
_entry.id   AF-A0A349D8T7-F1
#
_cell.length_a   1.000
_cell.length_b   1.000
_cell.length_c   1.000
_cell.angle_alpha   90.00
_cell.angle_beta   90.00
_cell.angle_gamma   90.00
#
_symmetry.space_group_name_H-M   'P 1'
#
loop_
_entity.id
_entity.type
_entity.pdbx_description
1 polymer ?
#
loop_
_entity_poly.entity_id
_entity_poly.type
_entity_poly.pdbx_seq_one_letter_code
_entity_poly.pdbx_strand_id
1 'polypeptide(L)'
;MEGYPDLFPDTEDSRLIKIEKNGDIIHYSRTKAPWPVSDRDGTYRSHFSSEGNTSTVRLETVSGLVDEKEGVVRILDSEAIWTLKELGNKQIELVYEVYANPNGSIPAWLVNSAAISLPFETLVNMKDLVLERSEQAAFKKILRGICT
;
A
#
# COMPACT_ATOMS: atom_id res chain seq x y z
N MET A 1 -0.88 13.53 1.65
CA MET A 1 -1.58 12.49 0.89
C MET A 1 -2.70 12.00 1.78
N GLU A 2 -3.90 12.44 1.46
CA GLU A 2 -5.14 12.12 2.16
C GLU A 2 -5.93 11.27 1.16
N GLY A 3 -6.32 10.04 1.54
CA GLY A 3 -7.10 9.15 0.66
C GLY A 3 -6.52 7.75 0.39
N TYR A 4 -5.96 7.07 1.39
CA TYR A 4 -5.60 5.64 1.27
C TYR A 4 -6.45 4.63 2.06
N PRO A 5 -7.51 4.97 2.83
CA PRO A 5 -8.20 3.95 3.63
C PRO A 5 -8.84 2.85 2.77
N ASP A 6 -9.17 3.15 1.51
CA ASP A 6 -9.83 2.19 0.62
C ASP A 6 -8.85 1.33 -0.19
N LEU A 7 -7.57 1.71 -0.26
CA LEU A 7 -6.60 0.98 -1.08
C LEU A 7 -6.13 -0.31 -0.40
N PHE A 8 -5.83 -0.21 0.90
CA PHE A 8 -5.33 -1.32 1.70
C PHE A 8 -6.44 -1.79 2.64
N PRO A 9 -6.98 -3.01 2.45
CA PRO A 9 -8.04 -3.53 3.31
C PRO A 9 -7.66 -3.50 4.79
N ASP A 10 -8.66 -3.35 5.65
CA ASP A 10 -8.54 -3.36 7.11
C ASP A 10 -7.63 -2.26 7.72
N THR A 11 -7.23 -1.25 6.93
CA THR A 11 -6.44 -0.12 7.44
C THR A 11 -7.32 0.84 8.25
N GLU A 12 -7.06 0.93 9.55
CA GLU A 12 -7.78 1.85 10.47
C GLU A 12 -7.14 3.24 10.55
N ASP A 13 -5.81 3.31 10.45
CA ASP A 13 -5.05 4.56 10.50
C ASP A 13 -3.88 4.46 9.53
N SER A 14 -3.70 5.49 8.71
CA SER A 14 -2.57 5.62 7.80
C SER A 14 -2.17 7.08 7.70
N ARG A 15 -0.88 7.35 7.90
CA ARG A 15 -0.37 8.71 7.87
C ARG A 15 1.08 8.79 7.41
N LEU A 16 1.38 9.87 6.70
CA LEU A 16 2.74 10.24 6.35
C LEU A 16 3.52 10.62 7.62
N ILE A 17 4.69 10.01 7.82
CA ILE A 17 5.61 10.39 8.89
C ILE A 17 6.60 11.42 8.36
N LYS A 18 7.26 11.14 7.23
CA LYS A 18 8.16 12.08 6.55
C LYS A 18 8.44 11.67 5.11
N ILE A 19 8.96 12.62 4.35
CA ILE A 19 9.58 12.39 3.05
C ILE A 19 11.08 12.67 3.23
N GLU A 20 11.91 11.70 2.89
CA GLU A 20 13.37 11.80 2.96
C GLU A 20 13.92 12.65 1.81
N LYS A 21 15.15 13.14 1.96
CA LYS A 21 15.79 14.00 0.94
C LYS A 21 15.97 13.32 -0.41
N ASN A 22 16.12 12.00 -0.42
CA ASN A 22 16.22 11.19 -1.63
C ASN A 22 14.85 10.87 -2.26
N GLY A 23 13.75 11.36 -1.69
CA GLY A 23 12.40 11.14 -2.18
C GLY A 23 11.70 9.92 -1.59
N ASP A 24 12.36 9.15 -0.71
CA ASP A 24 11.70 8.04 -0.03
C ASP A 24 10.56 8.53 0.85
N ILE A 25 9.49 7.76 0.90
CA ILE A 25 8.32 8.08 1.71
C ILE A 25 8.30 7.15 2.90
N ILE A 26 8.21 7.70 4.11
CA ILE A 26 8.01 6.92 5.32
C ILE A 26 6.59 7.16 5.82
N HIS A 27 5.82 6.09 5.95
CA HIS A 27 4.44 6.13 6.41
C HIS A 27 4.21 5.16 7.56
N TYR A 28 3.24 5.50 8.40
CA TYR A 28 2.70 4.64 9.43
C TYR A 28 1.40 4.03 8.92
N SER A 29 1.16 2.76 9.26
CA SER A 29 -0.12 2.08 9.04
C SER A 29 -0.51 1.26 10.26
N ARG A 30 -1.80 1.25 10.58
CA ARG A 30 -2.43 0.35 11.55
C ARG A 30 -3.51 -0.47 10.85
N THR A 31 -3.38 -1.78 10.95
CA THR A 31 -4.32 -2.76 10.41
C THR A 31 -5.13 -3.38 11.53
N LYS A 32 -6.45 -3.37 11.38
CA LYS A 32 -7.39 -4.01 12.28
C LYS A 32 -7.32 -5.52 12.10
N ALA A 33 -7.35 -6.27 13.21
CA ALA A 33 -7.48 -7.72 13.15
C ALA A 33 -8.85 -8.18 13.69
N PRO A 34 -9.37 -9.34 13.23
CA PRO A 34 -10.53 -9.96 13.85
C PRO A 34 -10.26 -10.36 15.30
N TRP A 35 -11.19 -10.05 16.21
CA TRP A 35 -11.13 -10.55 17.59
C TRP A 35 -11.07 -12.08 17.60
N PRO A 36 -10.24 -12.73 18.44
CA PRO A 36 -9.48 -12.20 19.58
C PRO A 36 -8.04 -11.79 19.27
N VAL A 37 -7.69 -11.58 18.01
CA VAL A 37 -6.33 -11.24 17.59
C VAL A 37 -6.13 -9.73 17.70
N SER A 38 -5.02 -9.29 18.33
CA SER A 38 -4.70 -7.86 18.47
C SER A 38 -4.53 -7.15 17.13
N ASP A 39 -4.69 -5.83 17.10
CA ASP A 39 -4.35 -5.08 15.88
C ASP A 39 -2.85 -5.08 15.64
N ARG A 40 -2.46 -4.81 14.40
CA ARG A 40 -1.05 -4.64 14.01
C ARG A 40 -0.79 -3.21 13.58
N ASP A 41 0.41 -2.73 13.84
CA ASP A 41 0.89 -1.51 13.22
C ASP A 41 2.32 -1.64 12.72
N GLY A 42 2.74 -0.70 11.87
CA GLY A 42 4.05 -0.71 11.26
C GLY A 42 4.41 0.68 10.76
N THR A 43 5.72 0.93 10.67
CA THR A 43 6.23 2.07 9.91
C THR A 43 7.03 1.51 8.75
N TYR A 44 6.76 2.02 7.55
CA TYR A 44 7.28 1.47 6.31
C TYR A 44 7.94 2.57 5.50
N ARG A 45 9.11 2.25 4.94
CA ARG A 45 9.84 3.11 4.00
C ARG A 45 9.62 2.61 2.59
N SER A 46 9.22 3.51 1.69
CA SER A 46 9.04 3.24 0.27
C SER A 46 10.16 3.88 -0.54
N HIS A 47 10.88 3.04 -1.28
CA HIS A 47 11.93 3.41 -2.23
C HIS A 47 11.40 3.31 -3.66
N PHE A 48 11.57 4.38 -4.43
CA PHE A 48 11.07 4.48 -5.81
C PHE A 48 12.24 4.38 -6.79
N SER A 49 12.12 3.50 -7.78
CA SER A 49 13.07 3.40 -8.88
C SER A 49 12.33 3.25 -10.21
N SER A 50 12.97 3.65 -11.31
CA SER A 50 12.44 3.42 -12.65
C SER A 50 13.60 3.12 -13.61
N GLU A 51 13.40 2.13 -14.46
CA GLU A 51 14.36 1.68 -15.47
C GLU A 51 13.58 1.35 -16.75
N GLY A 52 13.85 2.10 -17.82
CA GLY A 52 13.13 1.97 -19.09
C GLY A 52 11.63 2.18 -18.91
N ASN A 53 10.84 1.16 -19.28
CA ASN A 53 9.38 1.14 -19.17
C ASN A 53 8.88 0.47 -17.88
N THR A 54 9.76 0.23 -16.91
CA THR A 54 9.44 -0.43 -15.65
C THR A 54 9.70 0.51 -14.47
N SER A 55 8.70 0.69 -13.62
CA SER A 55 8.81 1.36 -12.34
C SER A 55 8.70 0.35 -11.21
N THR A 56 9.43 0.58 -10.12
CA THR A 56 9.40 -0.30 -8.95
C THR A 56 9.28 0.53 -7.67
N VAL A 57 8.43 0.07 -6.76
CA VAL A 57 8.36 0.57 -5.38
C VAL A 57 8.74 -0.57 -4.45
N ARG A 58 9.85 -0.43 -3.72
CA ARG A 58 10.24 -1.36 -2.66
C ARG A 58 9.83 -0.79 -1.32
N LEU A 59 9.18 -1.60 -0.50
CA LEU A 59 8.79 -1.27 0.86
C LEU A 59 9.51 -2.17 1.84
N GLU A 60 9.93 -1.60 2.96
CA GLU A 60 10.47 -2.33 4.10
C GLU A 60 10.05 -1.68 5.42
N THR A 61 10.04 -2.47 6.50
CA THR A 61 9.81 -1.96 7.85
C THR A 61 10.95 -1.09 8.34
N VAL A 62 10.62 0.00 9.03
CA VAL A 62 11.58 0.88 9.71
C VAL A 62 11.16 1.11 11.16
N SER A 63 12.12 1.08 12.08
CA SER A 63 11.88 1.12 13.52
C SER A 63 12.22 2.48 14.13
N GLY A 64 11.69 2.76 15.33
CA GLY A 64 12.12 3.91 16.15
C GLY A 64 11.58 5.27 15.73
N LEU A 65 10.54 5.32 14.90
CA LEU A 65 9.91 6.57 14.44
C LEU A 65 8.57 6.87 15.10
N VAL A 66 7.93 5.86 15.71
CA VAL A 66 6.65 5.96 16.39
C VAL A 66 6.69 5.03 17.61
N ASP A 67 6.21 5.52 18.75
CA ASP A 67 6.11 4.75 19.99
C ASP A 67 5.20 3.52 19.83
N GLU A 68 5.46 2.49 20.63
CA GLU A 68 4.58 1.32 20.73
C GLU A 68 3.27 1.69 21.43
N LYS A 69 2.18 1.00 21.07
CA LYS A 69 0.85 1.24 21.60
C LYS A 69 0.38 0.02 22.38
N GLU A 70 -0.19 0.23 23.56
CA GLU A 70 -0.76 -0.85 24.37
C GLU A 70 -1.86 -1.59 23.58
N GLY A 71 -1.81 -2.93 23.59
CA GLY A 71 -2.78 -3.78 22.89
C GLY A 71 -2.58 -3.90 21.37
N VAL A 72 -1.53 -3.29 20.80
CA VAL A 72 -1.20 -3.34 19.36
C VAL A 72 0.16 -4.03 19.18
N VAL A 73 0.26 -4.94 18.21
CA VAL A 73 1.49 -5.66 17.89
C VAL A 73 2.22 -4.97 16.74
N ARG A 74 3.44 -4.49 16.99
CA ARG A 74 4.28 -3.85 15.94
C ARG A 74 4.87 -4.91 15.00
N ILE A 75 4.67 -4.73 13.70
CA ILE A 75 5.36 -5.47 12.64
C ILE A 75 6.76 -4.87 12.47
N LEU A 76 7.78 -5.73 12.64
CA LEU A 76 9.20 -5.34 12.55
C LEU A 76 9.91 -5.92 11.33
N ASP A 77 9.31 -6.94 10.70
CA ASP A 77 9.90 -7.68 9.59
C ASP A 77 8.83 -7.85 8.51
N SER A 78 8.87 -6.97 7.51
CA SER A 78 7.99 -7.02 6.35
C SER A 78 8.62 -6.29 5.18
N GLU A 79 8.45 -6.87 4.00
CA GLU A 79 8.94 -6.35 2.74
C GLU A 79 7.82 -6.43 1.69
N ALA A 80 7.80 -5.49 0.77
CA ALA A 80 6.92 -5.58 -0.38
C ALA A 80 7.53 -4.95 -1.63
N ILE A 81 7.16 -5.44 -2.80
CA ILE A 81 7.61 -4.94 -4.09
C ILE A 81 6.39 -4.74 -4.98
N TRP A 82 6.24 -3.51 -5.47
CA TRP A 82 5.35 -3.20 -6.57
C TRP A 82 6.16 -3.04 -7.83
N THR A 83 5.86 -3.81 -8.86
CA THR A 83 6.46 -3.67 -10.19
C THR A 83 5.38 -3.26 -11.18
N LEU A 84 5.60 -2.11 -11.82
CA LEU A 84 4.72 -1.54 -12.83
C LEU A 84 5.47 -1.56 -14.15
N LYS A 85 4.94 -2.26 -15.15
CA LYS A 85 5.55 -2.35 -16.48
C LYS A 85 4.58 -1.84 -17.53
N GLU A 86 5.00 -0.83 -18.29
CA GLU A 86 4.20 -0.32 -19.39
C GLU A 86 4.22 -1.31 -20.55
N LEU A 87 3.04 -1.73 -21.00
CA LEU A 87 2.87 -2.66 -22.11
C LEU A 87 2.56 -1.95 -23.45
N GLY A 88 2.42 -0.62 -23.43
CA GLY A 88 1.90 0.16 -24.56
C GLY A 88 0.37 0.20 -24.60
N ASN A 89 -0.21 0.93 -25.55
CA ASN A 89 -1.67 1.07 -25.69
C ASN A 89 -2.43 1.48 -24.41
N LYS A 90 -1.77 2.25 -23.53
CA LYS A 90 -2.29 2.63 -22.20
C LYS A 90 -2.57 1.44 -21.27
N GLN A 91 -1.87 0.33 -21.45
CA GLN A 91 -1.92 -0.84 -20.58
C GLN A 91 -0.65 -0.91 -19.72
N ILE A 92 -0.84 -1.33 -18.47
CA ILE A 92 0.22 -1.52 -17.48
C ILE A 92 0.02 -2.92 -16.88
N GLU A 93 1.11 -3.66 -16.77
CA GLU A 93 1.18 -4.86 -15.92
C GLU A 93 1.60 -4.43 -14.51
N LEU A 94 0.83 -4.87 -13.51
CA LEU A 94 1.09 -4.61 -12.10
C LEU A 94 1.34 -5.94 -11.40
N VAL A 95 2.52 -6.09 -10.83
CA VAL A 95 2.88 -7.22 -9.97
C VAL A 95 3.08 -6.69 -8.55
N TYR A 96 2.44 -7.35 -7.59
CA TYR A 96 2.58 -7.03 -6.17
C TYR A 96 3.03 -8.27 -5.42
N GLU A 97 4.20 -8.17 -4.81
CA GLU A 97 4.80 -9.22 -3.97
C GLU A 97 4.91 -8.68 -2.56
N VAL A 98 4.49 -9.46 -1.57
CA VAL A 98 4.51 -9.03 -0.17
C VAL A 98 4.89 -10.18 0.75
N TYR A 99 5.75 -9.87 1.70
CA TYR A 99 6.13 -10.69 2.83
C TYR A 99 5.89 -9.89 4.11
N ALA A 100 5.29 -10.53 5.10
CA ALA A 100 5.14 -9.95 6.42
C ALA A 100 5.25 -11.05 7.46
N ASN A 101 6.11 -10.84 8.44
CA ASN A 101 6.11 -11.61 9.68
C ASN A 101 5.25 -10.86 10.71
N PRO A 102 4.03 -11.33 10.97
CA PRO A 102 3.05 -10.56 11.73
C PRO A 102 3.29 -10.61 13.25
N ASN A 103 4.28 -11.40 13.70
CA ASN A 103 4.70 -11.62 15.08
C ASN A 103 3.58 -12.07 16.04
N GLY A 104 3.98 -12.72 17.14
CA GLY A 104 3.04 -13.24 18.15
C GLY A 104 2.26 -14.50 17.72
N SER A 105 1.24 -14.85 18.50
CA SER A 105 0.47 -16.09 18.31
C SER A 105 -0.79 -15.83 17.46
N ILE A 106 -0.65 -15.94 16.14
CA ILE A 106 -1.78 -15.82 15.21
C ILE A 106 -2.23 -17.21 14.77
N PRO A 107 -3.54 -17.53 14.82
CA PRO A 107 -4.03 -18.79 14.28
C PRO A 107 -3.66 -18.98 12.81
N ALA A 108 -3.22 -20.18 12.44
CA ALA A 108 -2.78 -20.49 11.08
C ALA A 108 -3.85 -20.20 10.02
N TRP A 109 -5.13 -20.43 10.35
CA TRP A 109 -6.24 -20.11 9.44
C TRP A 109 -6.29 -18.62 9.09
N LEU A 110 -5.98 -17.73 10.04
CA LEU A 110 -6.04 -16.28 9.84
C LEU A 110 -4.85 -15.80 9.01
N VAL A 111 -3.65 -16.31 9.30
CA VAL A 111 -2.45 -16.03 8.49
C VAL A 111 -2.66 -16.47 7.05
N ASN A 112 -3.15 -17.70 6.84
CA ASN A 112 -3.36 -18.25 5.50
C ASN A 112 -4.42 -17.47 4.71
N SER A 113 -5.50 -17.05 5.38
CA SER A 113 -6.53 -16.23 4.73
C SER A 113 -5.95 -14.86 4.34
N ALA A 114 -5.31 -14.16 5.27
CA ALA A 114 -4.77 -12.82 5.06
C ALA A 114 -3.68 -12.78 3.98
N ALA A 115 -2.82 -13.80 3.92
CA ALA A 115 -1.77 -13.92 2.91
C ALA A 115 -2.31 -14.02 1.47
N ILE A 116 -3.57 -14.42 1.30
CA ILE A 116 -4.22 -14.56 -0.01
C ILE A 116 -5.16 -13.38 -0.27
N SER A 117 -6.05 -13.06 0.67
CA SER A 117 -7.12 -12.08 0.45
C SER A 117 -6.58 -10.66 0.37
N LEU A 118 -5.70 -10.26 1.29
CA LEU A 118 -5.24 -8.87 1.37
C LEU A 118 -4.50 -8.42 0.10
N PRO A 119 -3.53 -9.18 -0.45
CA PRO A 119 -2.87 -8.77 -1.69
C PRO A 119 -3.82 -8.75 -2.88
N PHE A 120 -4.73 -9.72 -2.98
CA PHE A 120 -5.71 -9.78 -4.06
C PHE A 120 -6.66 -8.59 -4.03
N GLU A 121 -7.25 -8.30 -2.88
CA GLU A 121 -8.16 -7.16 -2.69
C GLU A 121 -7.43 -5.83 -2.94
N THR A 122 -6.18 -5.69 -2.48
CA THR A 122 -5.38 -4.49 -2.76
C THR A 122 -5.18 -4.28 -4.28
N LEU A 123 -4.91 -5.35 -5.04
CA LEU A 123 -4.78 -5.27 -6.50
C LEU A 123 -6.10 -4.92 -7.20
N VAL A 124 -7.23 -5.45 -6.71
CA VAL A 124 -8.57 -5.10 -7.21
C VAL A 124 -8.86 -3.62 -6.94
N ASN A 125 -8.67 -3.16 -5.70
CA ASN A 125 -8.90 -1.77 -5.31
C ASN A 125 -7.98 -0.81 -6.09
N MET A 126 -6.73 -1.20 -6.33
CA MET A 126 -5.79 -0.43 -7.15
C MET A 126 -6.29 -0.29 -8.59
N LYS A 127 -6.76 -1.40 -9.19
CA LYS A 127 -7.31 -1.38 -10.55
C LYS A 127 -8.50 -0.44 -10.65
N ASP A 128 -9.44 -0.53 -9.71
CA ASP A 128 -10.65 0.30 -9.71
C ASP A 128 -10.31 1.78 -9.51
N LEU A 129 -9.42 2.09 -8.57
CA LEU A 129 -8.94 3.46 -8.34
C LEU A 129 -8.26 4.07 -9.58
N VAL A 130 -7.47 3.28 -10.31
CA VAL A 130 -6.81 3.73 -11.55
C VAL A 130 -7.85 4.01 -12.63
N LEU A 131 -8.86 3.15 -12.79
CA LEU A 131 -9.92 3.33 -13.77
C LEU A 131 -10.73 4.60 -13.48
N GLU A 132 -11.20 4.78 -12.24
CA GLU A 132 -11.95 5.97 -11.84
C GLU A 132 -11.15 7.26 -12.08
N ARG A 133 -9.87 7.28 -11.71
CA ARG A 133 -9.00 8.45 -11.93
C ARG A 133 -8.78 8.72 -13.42
N SER A 134 -8.68 7.67 -14.24
CA SER A 134 -8.52 7.82 -15.69
C SER A 134 -9.77 8.45 -16.34
N GLU A 135 -10.96 8.06 -15.88
CA GLU A 135 -12.25 8.62 -16.33
C GLU A 135 -12.40 10.08 -15.91
N GLN A 136 -12.11 10.40 -14.64
CA GLN A 136 -12.14 11.77 -14.12
C GLN A 136 -11.15 12.68 -14.87
N ALA A 137 -9.94 12.18 -15.15
CA ALA A 137 -8.94 12.91 -15.93
C ALA A 137 -9.42 13.17 -17.38
N ALA A 138 -10.03 12.17 -18.01
CA ALA A 138 -10.61 12.32 -19.35
C ALA A 138 -11.74 13.35 -19.37
N PHE A 139 -12.66 13.29 -18.41
CA PHE A 139 -13.78 14.23 -18.28
C PHE A 139 -13.29 15.67 -18.07
N LYS A 140 -12.33 15.89 -17.18
CA LYS A 140 -11.73 17.21 -16.93
C LYS A 140 -11.05 17.78 -18.19
N LYS A 141 -10.45 16.92 -19.02
CA LYS A 141 -9.86 17.33 -20.30
C LYS A 141 -10.93 17.77 -21.30
N ILE A 142 -12.07 17.08 -21.36
CA ILE A 142 -13.21 17.45 -22.21
C ILE A 142 -13.76 18.83 -21.81
N LEU A 143 -14.06 19.05 -20.52
CA LEU A 143 -14.59 20.33 -20.05
C LEU A 143 -13.67 21.51 -20.37
N ARG A 144 -12.34 21.33 -20.22
CA ARG A 144 -11.36 22.35 -20.58
C ARG A 144 -11.33 22.67 -22.07
N GLY A 145 -11.60 21.70 -22.94
CA GLY A 145 -11.66 21.90 -24.40
C GLY A 145 -12.97 22.52 -24.89
N ILE A 146 -14.03 22.52 -24.09
CA ILE A 146 -15.32 23.17 -24.41
C ILE A 146 -15.31 24.65 -24.01
N CYS A 147 -14.48 25.03 -23.04
CA CYS A 147 -14.36 26.42 -22.56
C CYS A 147 -13.31 27.28 -23.31
N THR A 148 -12.83 26.83 -24.48
CA THR A 148 -11.93 27.57 -25.38
C THR A 148 -12.56 27.72 -26.76
#